data_AF-A0A5P2G135-F1
#
_entry.id   AF-A0A5P2G135-F1
#
_cell.length_a   1.000
_cell.length_b   1.000
_cell.length_c   1.000
_cell.angle_alpha   90.00
_cell.angle_beta   90.00
_cell.angle_gamma   90.00
#
_symmetry.space_group_name_H-M   'P 1'
#
loop_
_entity.id
_entity.type
_entity.pdbx_description
1 polymer ?
#
loop_
_entity_poly.entity_id
_entity_poly.type
_entity_poly.pdbx_seq_one_letter_code
_entity_poly.pdbx_strand_id
1 'polypeptide(L)'
;MKKLLTALCMIFLTIITAQQSHSQIKLSKEETVEYINKILSISLGKYKSDPNESFWAIEEQSFSLDKVAITKQVYAKDSDNGGWRKSCKFTDNISQIPWETLQSVSIDTTLKFELGLINLLFKTSSREELITDCHMKEFDGTKIYTPKEISLYVTKDKAENVKKAFLHLKELMYKKDPFE
;
A
#
# COMPACT_ATOMS: atom_id res chain seq x y z
N MET A 1 33.79 -17.44 -16.02
CA MET A 1 32.56 -16.67 -15.70
C MET A 1 32.11 -16.93 -14.26
N LYS A 2 32.87 -16.47 -13.26
CA LYS A 2 32.54 -16.65 -11.81
C LYS A 2 32.87 -15.42 -10.95
N LYS A 3 33.22 -14.29 -11.57
CA LYS A 3 33.64 -13.07 -10.84
C LYS A 3 32.65 -11.90 -10.93
N LEU A 4 31.52 -12.07 -11.62
CA LEU A 4 30.48 -11.03 -11.71
C LEU A 4 29.39 -11.16 -10.63
N LEU A 5 29.19 -12.37 -10.07
CA LEU A 5 28.10 -12.62 -9.11
C LEU A 5 28.43 -12.16 -7.68
N THR A 6 29.72 -12.03 -7.36
CA THR A 6 30.18 -11.68 -6.00
C THR A 6 30.24 -10.17 -5.75
N ALA A 7 30.23 -9.36 -6.82
CA ALA A 7 30.29 -7.90 -6.71
C ALA A 7 28.91 -7.27 -6.41
N LEU A 8 27.81 -7.90 -6.81
CA LEU A 8 26.46 -7.38 -6.56
C LEU A 8 25.99 -7.58 -5.11
N CYS A 9 26.49 -8.61 -4.41
CA CYS A 9 26.14 -8.86 -3.00
C CYS A 9 26.92 -7.98 -2.01
N MET A 10 28.03 -7.35 -2.42
CA MET A 10 28.86 -6.52 -1.54
C MET A 10 28.42 -5.05 -1.46
N ILE A 11 27.52 -4.60 -2.34
CA ILE A 11 26.92 -3.26 -2.27
C ILE A 11 25.70 -3.25 -1.34
N PHE A 12 25.08 -4.41 -1.06
CA PHE A 12 23.93 -4.51 -0.16
C PHE A 12 24.27 -4.76 1.32
N LEU A 13 25.53 -5.09 1.65
CA LEU A 13 25.95 -5.34 3.04
C LEU A 13 26.76 -4.20 3.69
N THR A 14 27.25 -3.22 2.94
CA THR A 14 28.03 -2.08 3.49
C THR A 14 27.18 -0.87 3.88
N ILE A 15 25.87 -0.89 3.61
CA ILE A 15 24.96 0.19 4.02
C ILE A 15 24.43 0.01 5.45
N ILE A 16 24.59 -1.18 6.07
CA ILE A 16 23.94 -1.47 7.36
C ILE A 16 24.88 -1.31 8.58
N THR A 17 26.19 -1.09 8.41
CA THR A 17 27.13 -1.02 9.55
C THR A 17 27.93 0.28 9.68
N ALA A 18 27.59 1.34 8.96
CA ALA A 18 28.31 2.64 9.02
C ALA A 18 27.46 3.84 9.47
N GLN A 19 26.37 3.63 10.23
CA GLN A 19 25.60 4.73 10.83
C GLN A 19 25.46 4.55 12.34
N GLN A 20 26.59 4.51 13.04
CA GLN A 20 26.66 5.03 14.40
C GLN A 20 27.39 6.37 14.33
N SER A 21 26.63 7.44 14.56
CA SER A 21 27.04 8.86 14.55
C SER A 21 27.09 9.49 13.14
N HIS A 22 26.51 10.70 13.03
CA HIS A 22 26.42 11.62 11.89
C HIS A 22 25.05 11.61 11.18
N SER A 23 24.29 12.69 11.45
CA SER A 23 23.23 13.24 10.61
C SER A 23 22.33 12.21 9.92
N GLN A 24 21.15 11.94 10.49
CA GLN A 24 20.06 11.29 9.75
C GLN A 24 19.93 11.96 8.38
N ILE A 25 20.32 11.25 7.32
CA ILE A 25 20.02 11.67 5.95
C ILE A 25 18.49 11.66 5.88
N LYS A 26 17.88 12.84 6.01
CA LYS A 26 16.44 12.99 5.86
C LYS A 26 16.15 12.77 4.39
N LEU A 27 15.50 11.65 4.08
CA LEU A 27 15.04 11.36 2.73
C LEU A 27 14.17 12.52 2.20
N SER A 28 14.30 12.84 0.92
CA SER A 28 13.44 13.82 0.24
C SER A 28 12.00 13.32 0.14
N LYS A 29 11.08 14.17 -0.33
CA LYS A 29 9.68 13.78 -0.58
C LYS A 29 9.63 12.64 -1.60
N GLU A 30 10.38 12.78 -2.68
CA GLU A 30 10.46 11.86 -3.81
C GLU A 30 11.04 10.51 -3.37
N GLU A 31 12.16 10.53 -2.63
CA GLU A 31 12.79 9.31 -2.11
C GLU A 31 11.86 8.57 -1.13
N THR A 32 11.10 9.32 -0.33
CA THR A 32 10.12 8.73 0.61
C THR A 32 8.96 8.06 -0.12
N VAL A 33 8.43 8.71 -1.17
CA VAL A 33 7.38 8.14 -2.04
C VAL A 33 7.89 6.89 -2.77
N GLU A 34 9.11 6.93 -3.32
CA GLU A 34 9.74 5.80 -3.99
C GLU A 34 9.91 4.61 -3.03
N TYR A 35 10.38 4.87 -1.81
CA TYR A 35 10.51 3.86 -0.77
C TYR A 35 9.17 3.19 -0.44
N ILE A 36 8.11 3.98 -0.26
CA ILE A 36 6.74 3.47 -0.01
C ILE A 36 6.32 2.59 -1.19
N ASN A 37 6.41 3.09 -2.42
CA ASN A 37 6.05 2.33 -3.62
C ASN A 37 6.79 1.01 -3.76
N LYS A 38 8.10 1.00 -3.48
CA LYS A 38 8.93 -0.20 -3.53
C LYS A 38 8.41 -1.29 -2.59
N ILE A 39 7.90 -0.92 -1.42
CA ILE A 39 7.32 -1.89 -0.49
C ILE A 39 5.91 -2.30 -0.92
N LEU A 40 5.10 -1.35 -1.36
CA LEU A 40 3.73 -1.63 -1.79
C LEU A 40 3.70 -2.55 -3.02
N SER A 41 4.63 -2.42 -3.95
CA SER A 41 4.71 -3.24 -5.17
C SER A 41 5.07 -4.70 -4.90
N ILE A 42 5.76 -4.99 -3.80
CA ILE A 42 6.07 -6.35 -3.36
C ILE A 42 5.05 -6.90 -2.34
N SER A 43 4.12 -6.06 -1.87
CA SER A 43 3.11 -6.42 -0.88
C SER A 43 1.86 -7.02 -1.53
N LEU A 44 2.07 -8.03 -2.37
CA LEU A 44 1.02 -8.82 -3.01
C LEU A 44 0.71 -10.06 -2.17
N GLY A 45 -0.56 -10.43 -2.05
CA GLY A 45 -0.95 -11.55 -1.20
C GLY A 45 -2.37 -11.48 -0.66
N LYS A 46 -2.69 -12.39 0.27
CA LYS A 46 -4.03 -12.48 0.85
C LYS A 46 -4.18 -11.55 2.06
N TYR A 47 -5.31 -10.85 2.15
CA TYR A 47 -5.58 -9.94 3.28
C TYR A 47 -6.92 -10.20 3.99
N LYS A 48 -7.83 -10.98 3.38
CA LYS A 48 -9.09 -11.40 3.99
C LYS A 48 -9.46 -12.78 3.46
N SER A 49 -9.88 -13.69 4.33
CA SER A 49 -10.46 -14.99 3.95
C SER A 49 -11.63 -15.27 4.87
N ASP A 50 -12.75 -15.65 4.29
CA ASP A 50 -13.62 -16.64 4.91
C ASP A 50 -12.99 -18.01 4.62
N PRO A 51 -12.52 -18.76 5.64
CA PRO A 51 -11.81 -20.03 5.44
C PRO A 51 -12.56 -21.05 4.58
N ASN A 52 -13.89 -20.93 4.49
CA ASN A 52 -14.73 -21.92 3.84
C ASN A 52 -15.32 -21.44 2.51
N GLU A 53 -15.37 -20.13 2.26
CA GLU A 53 -16.19 -19.58 1.16
C GLU A 53 -15.41 -18.69 0.18
N SER A 54 -14.55 -17.80 0.65
CA SER A 54 -13.89 -16.83 -0.22
C SER A 54 -12.63 -16.22 0.39
N PHE A 55 -11.75 -15.67 -0.45
CA PHE A 55 -10.66 -14.82 0.01
C PHE A 55 -10.40 -13.67 -0.96
N TRP A 56 -9.76 -12.62 -0.46
CA TRP A 56 -9.35 -11.45 -1.20
C TRP A 56 -7.83 -11.42 -1.32
N ALA A 57 -7.35 -11.24 -2.54
CA ALA A 57 -5.94 -11.05 -2.86
C ALA A 57 -5.69 -9.65 -3.41
N ILE A 58 -4.61 -9.02 -2.98
CA ILE A 58 -4.06 -7.82 -3.61
C ILE A 58 -3.23 -8.28 -4.81
N GLU A 59 -3.66 -7.90 -6.02
CA GLU A 59 -2.94 -8.22 -7.26
C GLU A 59 -1.97 -7.09 -7.63
N GLU A 60 -2.38 -5.83 -7.43
CA GLU A 60 -1.57 -4.65 -7.76
C GLU A 60 -1.87 -3.51 -6.79
N GLN A 61 -0.87 -2.67 -6.51
CA GLN A 61 -1.01 -1.47 -5.72
C GLN A 61 0.06 -0.45 -6.09
N SER A 62 -0.31 0.82 -6.12
CA SER A 62 0.62 1.94 -6.35
C SER A 62 0.20 3.17 -5.55
N PHE A 63 1.19 4.01 -5.26
CA PHE A 63 1.05 5.20 -4.45
C PHE A 63 1.77 6.39 -5.10
N SER A 64 1.14 7.55 -5.10
CA SER A 64 1.77 8.85 -5.32
C SER A 64 1.08 9.87 -4.43
N LEU A 65 1.58 11.10 -4.41
CA LEU A 65 0.92 12.17 -3.67
C LEU A 65 -0.47 12.48 -4.25
N ASP A 66 -0.65 12.34 -5.56
CA ASP A 66 -1.91 12.70 -6.20
C ASP A 66 -2.91 11.53 -6.27
N LYS A 67 -2.39 10.29 -6.20
CA LYS A 67 -3.18 9.09 -6.50
C LYS A 67 -2.76 7.85 -5.70
N VAL A 68 -3.73 7.07 -5.28
CA VAL A 68 -3.57 5.67 -4.86
C VAL A 68 -4.39 4.79 -5.78
N ALA A 69 -3.80 3.69 -6.26
CA ALA A 69 -4.54 2.68 -7.02
C ALA A 69 -4.32 1.30 -6.40
N ILE A 70 -5.40 0.56 -6.17
CA ILE A 70 -5.36 -0.78 -5.58
C ILE A 70 -6.26 -1.70 -6.35
N THR A 71 -5.73 -2.84 -6.80
CA THR A 71 -6.49 -3.88 -7.47
C THR A 71 -6.58 -5.12 -6.60
N LYS A 72 -7.81 -5.56 -6.35
CA LYS A 72 -8.17 -6.67 -5.48
C LYS A 72 -8.94 -7.72 -6.28
N GLN A 73 -8.55 -8.98 -6.16
CA GLN A 73 -9.27 -10.10 -6.73
C GLN A 73 -9.92 -10.92 -5.62
N VAL A 74 -11.23 -11.11 -5.72
CA VAL A 74 -11.95 -12.08 -4.88
C VAL A 74 -11.87 -13.44 -5.53
N TYR A 75 -11.49 -14.43 -4.74
CA TYR A 75 -11.54 -15.83 -5.08
C TYR A 75 -12.65 -16.48 -4.27
N ALA A 76 -13.53 -17.23 -4.93
CA ALA A 76 -14.58 -18.00 -4.30
C ALA A 76 -14.29 -19.50 -4.46
N LYS A 77 -14.76 -20.30 -3.51
CA LYS A 77 -14.64 -21.75 -3.62
C LYS A 77 -15.57 -22.26 -4.73
N ASP A 78 -15.03 -23.13 -5.58
CA ASP A 78 -15.78 -23.83 -6.62
C ASP A 78 -16.59 -24.96 -5.96
N SER A 79 -17.91 -24.97 -6.21
CA SER A 79 -18.82 -25.97 -5.66
C SER A 79 -18.54 -27.37 -6.17
N ASP A 80 -18.00 -27.49 -7.39
CA ASP A 80 -17.99 -28.76 -8.12
C ASP A 80 -16.70 -29.55 -7.87
N ASN A 81 -15.58 -28.86 -7.65
CA ASN A 81 -14.26 -29.48 -7.44
C ASN A 81 -13.55 -29.02 -6.14
N GLY A 82 -14.13 -28.08 -5.39
CA GLY A 82 -13.56 -27.55 -4.15
C GLY A 82 -12.32 -26.65 -4.31
N GLY A 83 -11.92 -26.36 -5.55
CA GLY A 83 -10.84 -25.44 -5.89
C GLY A 83 -11.22 -23.97 -5.70
N TRP A 84 -10.31 -23.06 -6.01
CA TRP A 84 -10.54 -21.61 -5.92
C TRP A 84 -10.64 -21.02 -7.31
N ARG A 85 -11.73 -20.29 -7.59
CA ARG A 85 -11.94 -19.58 -8.86
C ARG A 85 -12.00 -18.08 -8.66
N LYS A 86 -11.53 -17.31 -9.65
CA LYS A 86 -11.69 -15.85 -9.67
C LYS A 86 -13.19 -15.53 -9.75
N SER A 87 -13.66 -14.66 -8.86
CA SER A 87 -15.06 -14.25 -8.74
C SER A 87 -15.30 -12.83 -9.22
N CYS A 88 -14.60 -11.86 -8.61
CA CYS A 88 -14.80 -10.44 -8.87
C CYS A 88 -13.48 -9.69 -8.76
N LYS A 89 -13.27 -8.74 -9.65
CA LYS A 89 -12.13 -7.83 -9.59
C LYS A 89 -12.60 -6.42 -9.20
N PHE A 90 -11.91 -5.84 -8.24
CA PHE A 90 -12.16 -4.49 -7.73
C PHE A 90 -10.91 -3.66 -7.97
N THR A 91 -11.04 -2.47 -8.52
CA THR A 91 -9.95 -1.50 -8.64
C THR A 91 -10.38 -0.19 -8.01
N ASP A 92 -9.78 0.13 -6.87
CA ASP A 92 -9.95 1.41 -6.18
C ASP A 92 -8.95 2.41 -6.76
N ASN A 93 -9.43 3.54 -7.29
CA ASN A 93 -8.61 4.68 -7.70
C ASN A 93 -8.96 5.88 -6.82
N ILE A 94 -8.10 6.18 -5.86
CA ILE A 94 -8.27 7.30 -4.94
C ILE A 94 -7.42 8.46 -5.45
N SER A 95 -8.00 9.65 -5.50
CA SER A 95 -7.41 10.87 -6.03
C SER A 95 -7.83 12.09 -5.20
N GLN A 96 -7.26 13.25 -5.50
CA GLN A 96 -7.53 14.50 -4.77
C GLN A 96 -7.25 14.33 -3.27
N ILE A 97 -6.10 13.75 -2.94
CA ILE A 97 -5.74 13.37 -1.57
C ILE A 97 -5.31 14.62 -0.79
N PRO A 98 -6.04 15.03 0.28
CA PRO A 98 -5.79 16.28 1.00
C PRO A 98 -4.72 16.09 2.09
N TRP A 99 -3.44 15.95 1.70
CA TRP A 99 -2.31 15.66 2.60
C TRP A 99 -2.16 16.62 3.77
N GLU A 100 -2.49 17.88 3.57
CA GLU A 100 -2.54 18.93 4.59
C GLU A 100 -3.59 18.68 5.68
N THR A 101 -4.42 17.66 5.51
CA THR A 101 -5.44 17.24 6.47
C THR A 101 -5.21 15.84 7.04
N LEU A 102 -4.07 15.19 6.72
CA LEU A 102 -3.70 13.89 7.26
C LEU A 102 -3.57 13.97 8.79
N GLN A 103 -4.50 13.33 9.50
CA GLN A 103 -4.57 13.35 10.96
C GLN A 103 -3.66 12.28 11.55
N SER A 104 -3.81 11.03 11.13
CA SER A 104 -3.09 9.89 11.70
C SER A 104 -2.70 8.84 10.68
N VAL A 105 -1.61 8.14 10.98
CA VAL A 105 -1.16 6.93 10.29
C VAL A 105 -1.17 5.80 11.30
N SER A 106 -1.98 4.77 11.06
CA SER A 106 -2.14 3.64 11.98
C SER A 106 -1.92 2.32 11.26
N ILE A 107 -1.57 1.28 12.02
CA ILE A 107 -1.45 -0.08 11.53
C ILE A 107 -2.60 -0.87 12.12
N ASP A 108 -3.44 -1.45 11.27
CA ASP A 108 -4.39 -2.45 11.71
C ASP A 108 -3.72 -3.84 11.67
N THR A 109 -3.49 -4.37 12.87
CA THR A 109 -2.89 -5.69 13.11
C THR A 109 -3.93 -6.77 13.42
N THR A 110 -5.22 -6.41 13.44
CA THR A 110 -6.30 -7.38 13.71
C THR A 110 -6.46 -8.40 12.59
N LEU A 111 -5.96 -8.06 11.38
CA LEU A 111 -5.88 -9.01 10.28
C LEU A 111 -4.91 -10.15 10.60
N LYS A 112 -5.45 -11.38 10.67
CA LYS A 112 -4.67 -12.61 10.85
C LYS A 112 -3.98 -13.11 9.57
N PHE A 113 -3.97 -12.33 8.50
CA PHE A 113 -3.51 -12.73 7.16
C PHE A 113 -2.04 -12.40 6.88
N GLU A 114 -1.55 -12.66 5.67
CA GLU A 114 -0.16 -12.39 5.27
C GLU A 114 0.14 -10.88 5.26
N LEU A 115 -0.84 -10.10 4.83
CA LEU A 115 -0.76 -8.65 4.76
C LEU A 115 -1.34 -7.99 6.01
N GLY A 116 -0.70 -6.90 6.42
CA GLY A 116 -1.24 -5.91 7.34
C GLY A 116 -1.83 -4.73 6.58
N LEU A 117 -2.53 -3.86 7.32
CA LEU A 117 -3.17 -2.66 6.80
C LEU A 117 -2.51 -1.41 7.38
N ILE A 118 -2.15 -0.47 6.51
CA ILE A 118 -1.82 0.91 6.89
C ILE A 118 -3.04 1.77 6.59
N ASN A 119 -3.59 2.41 7.61
CA ASN A 119 -4.71 3.34 7.46
C ASN A 119 -4.23 4.78 7.60
N LEU A 120 -4.47 5.57 6.57
CA LEU A 120 -4.24 7.01 6.51
C LEU A 120 -5.58 7.72 6.72
N LEU A 121 -5.76 8.35 7.88
CA LEU A 121 -7.01 9.05 8.21
C LEU A 121 -6.85 10.55 7.97
N PHE A 122 -7.77 11.11 7.18
CA PHE A 122 -7.83 12.51 6.79
C PHE A 122 -9.04 13.20 7.39
N LYS A 123 -8.92 14.50 7.68
CA LYS A 123 -10.06 15.32 8.13
C LYS A 123 -11.04 15.58 6.98
N THR A 124 -10.48 15.80 5.78
CA THR A 124 -11.19 16.05 4.53
C THR A 124 -11.21 14.78 3.69
N SER A 125 -12.31 14.57 2.96
CA SER A 125 -12.46 13.39 2.10
C SER A 125 -11.64 13.51 0.82
N SER A 126 -11.10 12.37 0.37
CA SER A 126 -10.57 12.18 -0.99
C SER A 126 -11.70 11.79 -1.95
N ARG A 127 -11.41 11.73 -3.25
CA ARG A 127 -12.33 11.15 -4.25
C ARG A 127 -11.88 9.73 -4.60
N GLU A 128 -12.75 8.75 -4.42
CA GLU A 128 -12.49 7.35 -4.76
C GLU A 128 -13.38 6.90 -5.92
N GLU A 129 -12.77 6.31 -6.93
CA GLU A 129 -13.45 5.60 -8.01
C GLU A 129 -13.23 4.11 -7.85
N LEU A 130 -14.29 3.39 -7.50
CA LEU A 130 -14.28 1.95 -7.44
C LEU A 130 -14.79 1.40 -8.77
N ILE A 131 -13.92 0.70 -9.49
CA ILE A 131 -14.25 -0.01 -10.73
C ILE A 131 -14.38 -1.49 -10.40
N THR A 132 -15.53 -2.07 -10.72
CA THR A 132 -15.83 -3.47 -10.44
C THR A 132 -16.15 -4.22 -11.72
N ASP A 133 -15.44 -5.33 -11.93
CA ASP A 133 -15.73 -6.32 -12.95
C ASP A 133 -16.30 -7.55 -12.23
N CYS A 134 -17.54 -7.41 -11.79
CA CYS A 134 -18.34 -8.49 -11.25
C CYS A 134 -19.43 -8.79 -12.27
N HIS A 135 -19.57 -10.04 -12.70
CA HIS A 135 -20.71 -10.46 -13.54
C HIS A 135 -22.07 -10.44 -12.80
N MET A 136 -22.16 -9.70 -11.68
CA MET A 136 -23.37 -9.46 -10.90
C MET A 136 -23.81 -8.02 -11.16
N LYS A 137 -24.98 -7.83 -11.79
CA LYS A 137 -25.48 -6.51 -12.22
C LYS A 137 -25.46 -5.40 -11.16
N GLU A 138 -25.60 -5.75 -9.87
CA GLU A 138 -25.60 -4.79 -8.75
C GLU A 138 -24.20 -4.27 -8.39
N PHE A 139 -23.18 -5.01 -8.80
CA PHE A 139 -21.77 -4.79 -8.48
C PHE A 139 -20.94 -4.61 -9.75
N ASP A 140 -21.56 -4.36 -10.91
CA ASP A 140 -20.83 -4.14 -12.17
C ASP A 140 -20.71 -2.63 -12.46
N GLY A 141 -19.58 -2.24 -13.03
CA GLY A 141 -19.31 -0.86 -13.46
C GLY A 141 -18.53 0.00 -12.46
N THR A 142 -18.73 1.31 -12.54
CA THR A 142 -17.95 2.31 -11.79
C THR A 142 -18.82 3.01 -10.75
N LYS A 143 -18.33 3.07 -9.50
CA LYS A 143 -18.96 3.78 -8.38
C LYS A 143 -18.01 4.83 -7.83
N ILE A 144 -18.55 5.96 -7.38
CA ILE A 144 -17.78 7.08 -6.82
C ILE A 144 -18.10 7.21 -5.33
N TYR A 145 -17.06 7.30 -4.51
CA TYR A 145 -17.11 7.47 -3.06
C TYR A 145 -16.24 8.66 -2.62
N THR A 146 -16.44 9.10 -1.38
CA THR A 146 -15.69 10.21 -0.77
C THR A 146 -15.08 9.80 0.59
N PRO A 147 -14.15 8.83 0.60
CA PRO A 147 -13.60 8.29 1.83
C PRO A 147 -12.73 9.32 2.55
N LYS A 148 -12.70 9.24 3.89
CA LYS A 148 -11.75 9.94 4.75
C LYS A 148 -10.57 9.08 5.17
N GLU A 149 -10.61 7.79 4.85
CA GLU A 149 -9.56 6.84 5.17
C GLU A 149 -9.05 6.21 3.87
N ILE A 150 -7.73 6.14 3.73
CA ILE A 150 -7.07 5.38 2.67
C ILE A 150 -6.38 4.19 3.33
N SER A 151 -6.77 2.99 2.94
CA SER A 151 -6.20 1.74 3.41
C SER A 151 -5.22 1.17 2.39
N LEU A 152 -3.97 0.96 2.79
CA LEU A 152 -2.91 0.36 1.99
C LEU A 152 -2.51 -0.99 2.57
N TYR A 153 -2.17 -1.93 1.71
CA TYR A 153 -1.80 -3.28 2.11
C TYR A 153 -0.28 -3.45 2.06
N VAL A 154 0.28 -3.99 3.14
CA VAL A 154 1.73 -4.10 3.32
C VAL A 154 2.08 -5.44 3.94
N THR A 155 3.23 -6.03 3.60
CA THR A 155 3.71 -7.19 4.35
C THR A 155 3.90 -6.82 5.82
N LYS A 156 3.45 -7.69 6.74
CA LYS A 156 3.40 -7.37 8.17
C LYS A 156 4.74 -6.90 8.76
N ASP A 157 5.84 -7.49 8.31
CA ASP A 157 7.21 -7.16 8.73
C ASP A 157 7.68 -5.78 8.25
N LYS A 158 7.01 -5.17 7.27
CA LYS A 158 7.32 -3.84 6.73
C LYS A 158 6.36 -2.76 7.21
N ALA A 159 5.24 -3.12 7.85
CA ALA A 159 4.17 -2.19 8.22
C ALA A 159 4.68 -1.01 9.07
N GLU A 160 5.50 -1.26 10.08
CA GLU A 160 6.04 -0.19 10.94
C GLU A 160 6.97 0.75 10.17
N ASN A 161 7.78 0.24 9.23
CA ASN A 161 8.66 1.08 8.42
C ASN A 161 7.87 1.92 7.42
N VAL A 162 6.81 1.37 6.83
CA VAL A 162 5.92 2.13 5.93
C VAL A 162 5.16 3.21 6.72
N LYS A 163 4.66 2.90 7.91
CA LYS A 163 4.08 3.90 8.82
C LYS A 163 5.04 5.05 9.09
N LYS A 164 6.30 4.75 9.45
CA LYS A 164 7.34 5.77 9.66
C LYS A 164 7.61 6.60 8.41
N ALA A 165 7.62 5.99 7.23
CA ALA A 165 7.78 6.69 5.96
C ALA A 165 6.61 7.67 5.70
N PHE A 166 5.37 7.27 5.96
CA PHE A 166 4.21 8.17 5.87
C PHE A 166 4.24 9.31 6.89
N LEU A 167 4.68 9.05 8.12
CA LEU A 167 4.85 10.09 9.13
C LEU A 167 5.95 11.09 8.73
N HIS A 168 7.06 10.61 8.18
CA HIS A 168 8.11 11.48 7.64
C HIS A 168 7.60 12.28 6.43
N LEU A 169 6.88 11.65 5.50
CA LEU A 169 6.26 12.33 4.36
C LEU A 169 5.31 13.43 4.84
N LYS A 170 4.50 13.14 5.85
CA LYS A 170 3.64 14.13 6.52
C LYS A 170 4.47 15.34 6.98
N GLU A 171 5.55 15.13 7.74
CA GLU A 171 6.43 16.21 8.19
C GLU A 171 7.01 17.04 7.03
N LEU A 172 7.43 16.39 5.93
CA LEU A 172 7.94 17.08 4.75
C LEU A 172 6.87 17.93 4.04
N MET A 173 5.60 17.52 4.10
CA MET A 173 4.50 18.27 3.49
C MET A 173 4.10 19.50 4.31
N TYR A 174 4.30 19.51 5.64
CA TYR A 174 3.99 20.66 6.50
C TYR A 174 5.12 21.68 6.66
N LYS A 175 6.36 21.31 6.31
CA LYS A 175 7.44 22.30 6.26
C LYS A 175 7.15 23.26 5.12
N LYS A 176 6.67 24.47 5.45
CA LYS A 176 6.71 25.61 4.54
C LYS A 176 8.14 25.76 4.04
N ASP A 177 8.28 25.95 2.73
CA ASP A 177 9.54 26.42 2.17
C ASP A 177 9.86 27.77 2.82
N PRO A 178 11.01 27.93 3.51
CA PRO A 178 11.39 29.23 4.06
C PRO A 178 11.68 30.29 2.99
N PHE A 179 11.63 29.91 1.71
CA PHE A 179 11.83 30.78 0.55
C PHE A 179 10.56 30.99 -0.32
N GLU A 180 9.39 30.49 0.11
CA GLU A 180 8.06 30.87 -0.42
C GLU A 180 7.44 32.07 0.31
#